data_AF-A0A838PEE7-F1
#
_entry.id   AF-A0A838PEE7-F1
#
_cell.length_a   1.000
_cell.length_b   1.000
_cell.length_c   1.000
_cell.angle_alpha   90.00
_cell.angle_beta   90.00
_cell.angle_gamma   90.00
#
_symmetry.space_group_name_H-M   'P 1'
#
loop_
_entity.id
_entity.type
_entity.pdbx_description
1 polymer ?
#
loop_
_entity_poly.entity_id
_entity_poly.type
_entity_poly.pdbx_seq_one_letter_code
_entity_poly.pdbx_strand_id
1 'polypeptide(L)'
;MPSSTGYMIAAGAAAIALFFALWWMLVVGGDEAPWVPAGLAASVVLLVALSAREVVMRRAWTRYLLENSVPEGGTRVSSDKRNSSKKTYSTSLHVAALATIQKQSAAAETASAPDSHLDVFHLCQNYLESTEEAFRATNLPPQKRNALRAGQERVRTLGKHHLLTWARDSSRTLTHEAQKRVRVSDKIETANRAVECLDSALKIFPEEHELNESKLAIREFIASVRVAHWVELAERAAFKGHYRRAIDRYKDALFYLERESLKEDVRIAGEERIGREIEALRLRLKSRHKPRNE
;
A
#
# COMPACT_ATOMS: atom_id res chain seq x y z
N MET A 1 21.98 -1.01 -23.79
CA MET A 1 21.67 -0.95 -22.35
C MET A 1 22.82 -1.59 -21.60
N PRO A 2 23.49 -0.91 -20.65
CA PRO A 2 24.45 -1.59 -19.78
C PRO A 2 23.73 -2.76 -19.10
N SER A 3 24.30 -3.96 -19.17
CA SER A 3 23.67 -5.17 -18.64
C SER A 3 23.45 -5.00 -17.13
N SER A 4 22.19 -4.97 -16.69
CA SER A 4 21.76 -4.97 -15.28
C SER A 4 22.52 -5.99 -14.41
N THR A 5 22.89 -7.12 -15.02
CA THR A 5 23.70 -8.18 -14.43
C THR A 5 25.09 -7.70 -13.97
N GLY A 6 25.75 -6.82 -14.74
CA GLY A 6 27.09 -6.33 -14.44
C GLY A 6 27.14 -5.45 -13.19
N TYR A 7 26.11 -4.62 -12.97
CA TYR A 7 26.01 -3.79 -11.78
C TYR A 7 25.79 -4.62 -10.51
N MET A 8 24.94 -5.65 -10.57
CA MET A 8 24.68 -6.54 -9.43
C MET A 8 25.92 -7.33 -9.03
N ILE A 9 26.70 -7.80 -10.01
CA ILE A 9 27.97 -8.50 -9.76
C ILE A 9 28.99 -7.54 -9.14
N ALA A 10 29.12 -6.32 -9.67
CA ALA A 10 30.03 -5.31 -9.14
C ALA A 10 29.66 -4.89 -7.71
N ALA A 11 28.37 -4.67 -7.43
CA ALA A 11 27.89 -4.33 -6.09
C ALA A 11 28.10 -5.48 -5.09
N GLY A 12 27.85 -6.73 -5.51
CA GLY A 12 28.13 -7.91 -4.70
C GLY A 12 29.63 -8.07 -4.39
N ALA A 13 30.49 -7.89 -5.41
CA ALA A 13 31.93 -7.93 -5.24
C ALA A 13 32.44 -6.83 -4.30
N ALA A 14 31.91 -5.61 -4.43
CA ALA A 14 32.25 -4.49 -3.55
C ALA A 14 31.82 -4.76 -2.09
N ALA A 15 30.63 -5.31 -1.87
CA ALA A 15 30.15 -5.66 -0.52
C ALA A 15 31.02 -6.74 0.14
N ILE A 16 31.42 -7.77 -0.63
CA ILE A 16 32.32 -8.83 -0.16
C ILE A 16 33.70 -8.24 0.19
N ALA A 17 34.27 -7.41 -0.70
CA ALA A 17 35.56 -6.78 -0.45
C ALA A 17 35.54 -5.88 0.80
N LEU A 18 34.46 -5.13 1.00
CA LEU A 18 34.28 -4.25 2.16
C LEU A 18 34.12 -5.04 3.46
N PHE A 19 33.39 -6.17 3.43
CA PHE A 19 33.31 -7.09 4.56
C PHE A 19 34.69 -7.61 4.98
N PHE A 20 35.48 -8.12 4.02
CA PHE A 20 36.82 -8.65 4.31
C PHE A 20 37.78 -7.56 4.79
N ALA A 21 37.72 -6.35 4.23
CA ALA A 21 38.55 -5.23 4.65
C ALA A 21 38.25 -4.79 6.10
N LEU A 22 36.97 -4.64 6.45
CA LEU A 22 36.57 -4.27 7.82
C LEU A 22 36.86 -5.39 8.81
N TRP A 23 36.57 -6.64 8.44
CA TRP A 23 36.88 -7.79 9.28
C TRP A 23 38.38 -7.87 9.58
N TRP A 24 39.23 -7.71 8.55
CA TRP A 24 40.69 -7.69 8.72
C TRP A 24 41.16 -6.56 9.64
N MET A 25 40.64 -5.34 9.43
CA MET A 25 40.99 -4.17 10.24
C MET A 25 40.61 -4.36 11.72
N LEU A 26 39.45 -4.95 12.00
CA LEU A 26 38.95 -5.17 13.35
C LEU A 26 39.66 -6.33 14.06
N VAL A 27 40.02 -7.39 13.32
CA VAL A 27 40.83 -8.50 13.85
C VAL A 27 42.21 -8.02 14.29
N VAL A 28 42.85 -7.15 13.49
CA VAL A 28 44.15 -6.55 13.85
C VAL A 28 44.02 -5.62 15.07
N GLY A 29 42.84 -5.02 15.29
CA GLY A 29 42.54 -4.17 16.44
C GLY A 29 42.27 -4.91 17.76
N GLY A 30 42.23 -6.25 17.76
CA GLY A 30 41.98 -7.05 18.96
C GLY A 30 40.53 -7.07 19.43
N ASP A 31 39.58 -6.77 18.54
CA ASP A 31 38.15 -6.80 18.86
C ASP A 31 37.66 -8.25 18.99
N GLU A 32 36.86 -8.57 20.00
CA GLU A 32 36.43 -9.96 20.27
C GLU A 32 35.30 -10.44 19.34
N ALA A 33 34.62 -9.51 18.65
CA ALA A 33 33.54 -9.83 17.73
C ALA A 33 33.58 -9.03 16.41
N PRO A 34 34.66 -9.12 15.62
CA PRO A 34 34.89 -8.29 14.44
C PRO A 34 33.90 -8.55 13.29
N TRP A 35 33.32 -9.75 13.25
CA TRP A 35 32.30 -10.19 12.30
C TRP A 35 30.95 -9.46 12.42
N VAL A 36 30.56 -8.99 13.62
CA VAL A 36 29.25 -8.33 13.85
C VAL A 36 29.17 -6.94 13.18
N PRO A 37 30.07 -5.98 13.47
CA PRO A 37 30.04 -4.68 12.81
C PRO A 37 30.37 -4.76 11.30
N ALA A 38 31.26 -5.69 10.89
CA ALA A 38 31.53 -5.93 9.47
C ALA A 38 30.30 -6.46 8.71
N GLY A 39 29.55 -7.38 9.31
CA GLY A 39 28.30 -7.90 8.75
C GLY A 39 27.21 -6.82 8.65
N LEU A 40 27.09 -5.97 9.68
CA LEU A 40 26.16 -4.84 9.68
C LEU A 40 26.48 -3.83 8.55
N ALA A 41 27.74 -3.43 8.41
CA ALA A 41 28.16 -2.52 7.35
C ALA A 41 27.89 -3.09 5.94
N ALA A 42 28.20 -4.38 5.73
CA ALA A 42 27.92 -5.06 4.47
C ALA A 42 26.41 -5.13 4.17
N SER A 43 25.57 -5.39 5.19
CA SER A 43 24.11 -5.45 5.03
C SER A 43 23.50 -4.10 4.61
N VAL A 44 24.02 -2.99 5.14
CA VAL A 44 23.57 -1.63 4.78
C VAL A 44 23.89 -1.33 3.32
N VAL A 45 25.10 -1.64 2.86
CA VAL A 45 25.50 -1.45 1.45
C VAL A 45 24.60 -2.26 0.51
N LEU A 46 24.26 -3.49 0.89
CA LEU A 46 23.38 -4.36 0.11
C LEU A 46 21.94 -3.81 0.04
N LEU A 47 21.41 -3.31 1.16
CA LEU A 47 20.10 -2.63 1.21
C LEU A 47 20.07 -1.36 0.34
N VAL A 48 21.12 -0.54 0.39
CA VAL A 48 21.25 0.66 -0.45
C VAL A 48 21.31 0.28 -1.95
N ALA A 49 22.04 -0.77 -2.30
CA ALA A 49 22.11 -1.24 -3.69
C ALA A 49 20.75 -1.78 -4.19
N LEU A 50 20.01 -2.52 -3.35
CA LEU A 50 18.69 -3.06 -3.68
C LEU A 50 17.64 -1.94 -3.83
N SER A 51 17.63 -0.96 -2.92
CA SER A 51 16.73 0.19 -3.02
C SER A 51 17.03 1.07 -4.25
N ALA A 52 18.30 1.30 -4.58
CA ALA A 52 18.69 2.00 -5.80
C ALA A 52 18.20 1.26 -7.07
N ARG A 53 18.31 -0.08 -7.10
CA ARG A 53 17.77 -0.91 -8.19
C ARG A 53 16.26 -0.76 -8.32
N GLU A 54 15.53 -0.78 -7.21
CA GLU A 54 14.08 -0.66 -7.23
C GLU A 54 13.63 0.70 -7.79
N VAL A 55 14.29 1.79 -7.38
CA VAL A 55 14.01 3.14 -7.91
C VAL A 55 14.34 3.22 -9.41
N VAL A 56 15.47 2.66 -9.85
CA VAL A 56 15.84 2.65 -11.27
C VAL A 56 14.87 1.79 -12.09
N MET A 57 14.45 0.63 -11.57
CA MET A 57 13.47 -0.24 -12.24
C MET A 57 12.10 0.44 -12.35
N ARG A 58 11.62 1.12 -11.31
CA ARG A 58 10.37 1.90 -11.38
C ARG A 58 10.48 3.05 -12.40
N ARG A 59 11.65 3.69 -12.50
CA ARG A 59 11.89 4.79 -13.45
C ARG A 59 12.10 4.31 -14.89
N ALA A 60 12.67 3.13 -15.08
CA ALA A 60 12.82 2.50 -16.38
C ALA A 60 11.50 1.90 -16.88
N TRP A 61 10.69 1.34 -15.98
CA TRP A 61 9.38 0.79 -16.30
C TRP A 61 8.38 1.90 -16.68
N THR A 62 8.39 3.03 -15.97
CA THR A 62 7.59 4.20 -16.35
C THR A 62 7.98 4.76 -17.72
N ARG A 63 9.27 4.78 -18.07
CA ARG A 63 9.72 5.12 -19.44
C ARG A 63 9.29 4.08 -20.48
N TYR A 64 9.43 2.79 -20.17
CA TYR A 64 9.03 1.71 -21.08
C TYR A 64 7.52 1.69 -21.35
N LEU A 65 6.70 1.96 -20.33
CA LEU A 65 5.25 2.13 -20.49
C LEU A 65 4.90 3.36 -21.34
N LEU A 66 5.67 4.46 -21.20
CA LEU A 66 5.48 5.65 -22.03
C LEU A 66 5.86 5.41 -23.51
N GLU A 67 6.88 4.58 -23.74
CA GLU A 67 7.42 4.32 -25.08
C GLU A 67 6.61 3.24 -25.83
N ASN A 68 6.03 2.26 -25.11
CA ASN A 68 5.17 1.21 -25.69
C ASN A 68 3.66 1.55 -25.73
N SER A 69 3.22 2.66 -25.14
CA SER A 69 1.81 3.11 -25.21
C SER A 69 1.48 3.86 -26.50
N VAL A 70 2.45 4.08 -27.38
CA VAL A 70 2.24 4.60 -28.73
C VAL A 70 2.26 3.41 -29.71
N PRO A 71 1.12 3.00 -30.30
CA PRO A 71 1.13 1.97 -31.33
C PRO A 71 1.83 2.55 -32.57
N GLU A 72 2.96 1.95 -32.96
CA GLU A 72 3.61 2.21 -34.25
C GLU A 72 2.71 1.72 -35.40
N GLY A 73 1.81 2.58 -35.86
CA GLY A 73 1.17 2.53 -37.17
C GLY A 73 1.88 3.48 -38.10
N GLY A 74 2.60 2.93 -39.09
CA GLY A 74 3.61 3.63 -39.87
C GLY A 74 3.14 4.73 -40.82
N THR A 75 4.07 5.60 -41.21
CA THR A 75 4.50 5.80 -42.61
C THR A 75 5.61 6.86 -42.65
N ARG A 76 6.75 6.48 -43.21
CA ARG A 76 7.82 7.42 -43.58
C ARG A 76 7.31 8.29 -44.73
N VAL A 77 7.14 9.59 -44.51
CA VAL A 77 7.04 10.57 -45.59
C VAL A 77 7.90 11.78 -45.26
N SER A 78 8.87 12.00 -46.14
CA SER A 78 9.54 13.22 -46.57
C SER A 78 9.63 14.40 -45.62
N SER A 79 10.87 14.85 -45.42
CA SER A 79 11.21 16.21 -45.05
C SER A 79 10.52 17.22 -45.96
N ASP A 80 9.72 18.12 -45.38
CA ASP A 80 9.61 19.47 -45.90
C ASP A 80 9.07 20.47 -44.87
N LYS A 81 9.63 21.67 -44.95
CA LYS A 81 9.38 22.85 -44.10
C LYS A 81 7.89 23.12 -43.83
N ARG A 82 7.49 23.29 -42.56
CA ARG A 82 6.49 24.29 -42.11
C ARG A 82 6.32 24.33 -40.59
N ASN A 83 6.81 25.41 -39.98
CA ASN A 83 6.76 25.67 -38.54
C ASN A 83 5.38 26.19 -38.04
N SER A 84 4.26 25.80 -38.68
CA SER A 84 2.91 26.30 -38.33
C SER A 84 1.83 25.23 -38.12
N SER A 85 2.11 23.94 -38.38
CA SER A 85 1.11 22.85 -38.26
C SER A 85 1.02 22.20 -36.86
N LYS A 86 1.98 22.46 -35.96
CA LYS A 86 2.01 21.87 -34.61
C LYS A 86 0.81 22.27 -33.72
N LYS A 87 0.18 23.41 -33.99
CA LYS A 87 -0.88 23.99 -33.13
C LYS A 87 -2.27 23.38 -33.31
N THR A 88 -2.56 22.79 -34.48
CA THR A 88 -3.87 22.17 -34.76
C THR A 88 -3.94 20.74 -34.24
N TYR A 89 -2.79 20.05 -34.23
CA TYR A 89 -2.66 18.66 -33.78
C TYR A 89 -3.02 18.46 -32.30
N SER A 90 -2.72 19.43 -31.43
CA SER A 90 -3.01 19.29 -29.98
C SER A 90 -4.51 19.20 -29.67
N THR A 91 -5.36 19.97 -30.35
CA THR A 91 -6.80 19.95 -30.06
C THR A 91 -7.49 18.67 -30.50
N SER A 92 -7.11 18.11 -31.65
CA SER A 92 -7.63 16.81 -32.10
C SER A 92 -7.19 15.67 -31.17
N LEU A 93 -5.97 15.75 -30.63
CA LEU A 93 -5.46 14.77 -29.67
C LEU A 93 -6.29 14.74 -28.39
N HIS A 94 -6.61 15.91 -27.80
CA HIS A 94 -7.42 15.95 -26.58
C HIS A 94 -8.84 15.41 -26.80
N VAL A 95 -9.45 15.67 -27.96
CA VAL A 95 -10.77 15.11 -28.29
C VAL A 95 -10.70 13.58 -28.42
N ALA A 96 -9.67 13.06 -29.10
CA ALA A 96 -9.45 11.62 -29.22
C ALA A 96 -9.15 10.94 -27.87
N ALA A 97 -8.36 11.59 -27.01
CA ALA A 97 -8.07 11.12 -25.67
C ALA A 97 -9.34 11.05 -24.81
N LEU A 98 -10.20 12.07 -24.88
CA LEU A 98 -11.48 12.07 -24.17
C LEU A 98 -12.39 10.93 -24.64
N ALA A 99 -12.48 10.70 -25.95
CA ALA A 99 -13.25 9.58 -26.51
C ALA A 99 -12.70 8.22 -26.04
N THR A 100 -11.37 8.10 -25.92
CA THR A 100 -10.71 6.89 -25.39
C THR A 100 -11.06 6.67 -23.92
N ILE A 101 -10.99 7.73 -23.09
CA ILE A 101 -11.38 7.67 -21.67
C ILE A 101 -12.85 7.24 -21.55
N GLN A 102 -13.75 7.82 -22.34
CA GLN A 102 -15.17 7.45 -22.30
C GLN A 102 -15.41 5.99 -22.70
N LYS A 103 -14.72 5.52 -23.74
CA LYS A 103 -14.80 4.11 -24.17
C LYS A 103 -14.30 3.17 -23.09
N GLN A 104 -13.15 3.46 -22.47
CA GLN A 104 -12.57 2.61 -21.43
C GLN A 104 -13.35 2.69 -20.11
N SER A 105 -13.88 3.86 -19.78
CA SER A 105 -14.81 4.05 -18.67
C SER A 105 -16.03 3.14 -18.83
N ALA A 106 -16.69 3.17 -19.99
CA ALA A 106 -17.82 2.28 -20.28
C ALA A 106 -17.45 0.79 -20.20
N ALA A 107 -16.24 0.41 -20.64
CA ALA A 107 -15.75 -0.96 -20.51
C ALA A 107 -15.51 -1.35 -19.05
N ALA A 108 -14.92 -0.46 -18.25
CA ALA A 108 -14.69 -0.68 -16.82
C ALA A 108 -16.00 -0.87 -16.05
N GLU A 109 -17.05 -0.11 -16.34
CA GLU A 109 -18.37 -0.29 -15.72
C GLU A 109 -18.99 -1.67 -15.97
N THR A 110 -18.64 -2.32 -17.09
CA THR A 110 -19.08 -3.69 -17.39
C THR A 110 -18.17 -4.76 -16.81
N ALA A 111 -16.95 -4.41 -16.44
CA ALA A 111 -15.98 -5.32 -15.87
C ALA A 111 -16.15 -5.39 -14.34
N SER A 112 -16.02 -6.58 -13.76
CA SER A 112 -16.07 -6.75 -12.30
C SER A 112 -14.71 -6.55 -11.62
N ALA A 113 -13.65 -6.23 -12.37
CA ALA A 113 -12.30 -6.14 -11.85
C ALA A 113 -12.04 -4.73 -11.29
N PRO A 114 -11.67 -4.57 -10.00
CA PRO A 114 -11.37 -3.25 -9.45
C PRO A 114 -10.25 -2.52 -10.22
N ASP A 115 -9.24 -3.25 -10.68
CA ASP A 115 -8.07 -2.71 -11.36
C ASP A 115 -8.44 -1.93 -12.64
N SER A 116 -9.51 -2.31 -13.36
CA SER A 116 -9.94 -1.54 -14.54
C SER A 116 -10.42 -0.13 -14.19
N HIS A 117 -10.99 0.08 -13.01
CA HIS A 117 -11.34 1.43 -12.56
C HIS A 117 -10.08 2.26 -12.24
N LEU A 118 -9.05 1.64 -11.67
CA LEU A 118 -7.79 2.34 -11.38
C LEU A 118 -7.08 2.78 -12.67
N ASP A 119 -7.06 1.91 -13.68
CA ASP A 119 -6.47 2.23 -14.99
C ASP A 119 -7.17 3.43 -15.64
N VAL A 120 -8.50 3.46 -15.63
CA VAL A 120 -9.27 4.60 -16.16
C VAL A 120 -9.01 5.87 -15.36
N PHE A 121 -8.89 5.77 -14.02
CA PHE A 121 -8.51 6.92 -13.19
C PHE A 121 -7.14 7.49 -13.60
N HIS A 122 -6.14 6.64 -13.85
CA HIS A 122 -4.83 7.09 -14.33
C HIS A 122 -4.90 7.77 -15.70
N LEU A 123 -5.74 7.30 -16.61
CA LEU A 123 -5.98 7.99 -17.88
C LEU A 123 -6.65 9.35 -17.70
N CYS A 124 -7.59 9.45 -16.76
CA CYS A 124 -8.18 10.74 -16.38
C CYS A 124 -7.11 11.72 -15.87
N GLN A 125 -6.19 11.27 -15.01
CA GLN A 125 -5.09 12.11 -14.50
C GLN A 125 -4.17 12.56 -15.64
N ASN A 126 -3.72 11.64 -16.49
CA ASN A 126 -2.87 11.97 -17.64
C ASN A 126 -3.54 12.99 -18.58
N TYR A 127 -4.86 12.87 -18.78
CA TYR A 127 -5.61 13.85 -19.57
C TYR A 127 -5.65 15.23 -18.87
N LEU A 128 -5.90 15.27 -17.56
CA LEU A 128 -5.92 16.53 -16.81
C LEU A 128 -4.56 17.23 -16.85
N GLU A 129 -3.47 16.48 -16.64
CA GLU A 129 -2.10 16.99 -16.72
C GLU A 129 -1.79 17.52 -18.13
N SER A 130 -2.04 16.73 -19.18
CA SER A 130 -1.77 17.15 -20.57
C SER A 130 -2.59 18.38 -21.00
N THR A 131 -3.82 18.52 -20.51
CA THR A 131 -4.66 19.69 -20.81
C THR A 131 -4.24 20.92 -20.01
N GLU A 132 -3.72 20.76 -18.80
CA GLU A 132 -3.12 21.85 -18.02
C GLU A 132 -1.84 22.38 -18.69
N GLU A 133 -0.98 21.48 -19.18
CA GLU A 133 0.20 21.85 -19.98
C GLU A 133 -0.20 22.61 -21.25
N ALA A 134 -1.25 22.18 -21.95
CA ALA A 134 -1.78 22.88 -23.12
C ALA A 134 -2.26 24.30 -22.79
N PHE A 135 -2.85 24.52 -21.60
CA PHE A 135 -3.21 25.86 -21.13
C PHE A 135 -2.00 26.75 -20.86
N ARG A 136 -0.90 26.18 -20.34
CA ARG A 136 0.34 26.92 -20.09
C ARG A 136 1.10 27.27 -21.37
N ALA A 137 1.12 26.36 -22.35
CA ALA A 137 1.94 26.49 -23.54
C ALA A 137 1.34 27.34 -24.67
N THR A 138 0.01 27.59 -24.66
CA THR A 138 -0.68 28.11 -25.85
C THR A 138 -1.67 29.24 -25.57
N ASN A 139 -1.55 30.33 -26.36
CA ASN A 139 -2.64 31.29 -26.57
C ASN A 139 -3.78 30.64 -27.38
N LEU A 140 -4.60 29.85 -26.69
CA LEU A 140 -5.77 29.17 -27.26
C LEU A 140 -6.91 30.18 -27.51
N PRO A 141 -7.59 30.09 -28.67
CA PRO A 141 -8.84 30.81 -28.89
C PRO A 141 -9.86 30.53 -27.78
N PRO A 142 -10.71 31.51 -27.41
CA PRO A 142 -11.64 31.39 -26.27
C PRO A 142 -12.57 30.18 -26.39
N GLN A 143 -13.07 29.88 -27.59
CA GLN A 143 -13.93 28.73 -27.84
C GLN A 143 -13.24 27.40 -27.53
N LYS A 144 -11.99 27.23 -27.95
CA LYS A 144 -11.19 26.01 -27.68
C LYS A 144 -10.86 25.88 -26.20
N ARG A 145 -10.55 26.99 -25.54
CA ARG A 145 -10.33 27.05 -24.09
C ARG A 145 -11.58 26.62 -23.31
N ASN A 146 -12.76 27.07 -23.71
CA ASN A 146 -14.02 26.68 -23.08
C ASN A 146 -14.32 25.19 -23.28
N ALA A 147 -14.09 24.65 -24.48
CA ALA A 147 -14.25 23.23 -24.77
C ALA A 147 -13.30 22.35 -23.91
N LEU A 148 -12.04 22.75 -23.76
CA LEU A 148 -11.08 22.04 -22.91
C LEU A 148 -11.48 22.10 -21.43
N ARG A 149 -11.94 23.25 -20.93
CA ARG A 149 -12.45 23.36 -19.55
C ARG A 149 -13.65 22.45 -19.31
N ALA A 150 -14.61 22.43 -20.23
CA ALA A 150 -15.75 21.51 -20.16
C ALA A 150 -15.30 20.03 -20.20
N GLY A 151 -14.27 19.72 -20.98
CA GLY A 151 -13.64 18.39 -21.00
C GLY A 151 -12.99 18.04 -19.66
N GLN A 152 -12.19 18.95 -19.09
CA GLN A 152 -11.55 18.76 -17.78
C GLN A 152 -12.59 18.51 -16.69
N GLU A 153 -13.68 19.26 -16.67
CA GLU A 153 -14.72 19.09 -15.65
C GLU A 153 -15.36 17.70 -15.72
N ARG A 154 -15.72 17.24 -16.93
CA ARG A 154 -16.23 15.88 -17.12
C ARG A 154 -15.22 14.81 -16.68
N VAL A 155 -13.95 15.01 -17.00
CA VAL A 155 -12.88 14.05 -16.63
C VAL A 155 -12.59 14.07 -15.13
N ARG A 156 -12.73 15.21 -14.43
CA ARG A 156 -12.64 15.24 -12.96
C ARG A 156 -13.76 14.43 -12.32
N THR A 157 -14.99 14.58 -12.78
CA THR A 157 -16.13 13.80 -12.29
C THR A 157 -15.95 12.30 -12.56
N LEU A 158 -15.52 11.93 -13.77
CA LEU A 158 -15.21 10.53 -14.11
C LEU A 158 -14.04 9.98 -13.28
N GLY A 159 -12.95 10.75 -13.14
CA GLY A 159 -11.80 10.35 -12.34
C GLY A 159 -12.18 10.12 -10.88
N LYS A 160 -12.99 11.02 -10.30
CA LYS A 160 -13.54 10.84 -8.96
C LYS A 160 -14.35 9.52 -8.88
N HIS A 161 -15.31 9.33 -9.76
CA HIS A 161 -16.14 8.11 -9.80
C HIS A 161 -15.32 6.83 -9.85
N HIS A 162 -14.35 6.74 -10.77
CA HIS A 162 -13.52 5.55 -10.92
C HIS A 162 -12.60 5.32 -9.72
N LEU A 163 -11.97 6.36 -9.15
CA LEU A 163 -11.12 6.19 -7.96
C LEU A 163 -11.91 5.66 -6.76
N LEU A 164 -13.10 6.23 -6.51
CA LEU A 164 -13.94 5.81 -5.39
C LEU A 164 -14.47 4.39 -5.57
N THR A 165 -14.85 4.03 -6.80
CA THR A 165 -15.31 2.67 -7.12
C THR A 165 -14.17 1.66 -6.96
N TRP A 166 -12.98 1.94 -7.48
CA TRP A 166 -11.79 1.11 -7.26
C TRP A 166 -11.51 0.89 -5.78
N ALA A 167 -11.47 1.97 -4.97
CA ALA A 167 -11.13 1.88 -3.56
C ALA A 167 -12.17 1.05 -2.78
N ARG A 168 -13.45 1.23 -3.09
CA ARG A 168 -14.55 0.45 -2.51
C ARG A 168 -14.45 -1.03 -2.84
N ASP A 169 -14.29 -1.37 -4.12
CA ASP A 169 -14.32 -2.77 -4.56
C ASP A 169 -13.03 -3.52 -4.19
N SER A 170 -11.89 -2.83 -4.25
CA SER A 170 -10.60 -3.39 -3.81
C SER A 170 -10.59 -3.67 -2.31
N SER A 171 -11.02 -2.70 -1.50
CA SER A 171 -11.07 -2.87 -0.04
C SER A 171 -12.05 -3.96 0.38
N ARG A 172 -13.21 -4.05 -0.28
CA ARG A 172 -14.19 -5.14 -0.06
C ARG A 172 -13.60 -6.50 -0.41
N THR A 173 -12.97 -6.63 -1.57
CA THR A 173 -12.36 -7.89 -2.03
C THR A 173 -11.26 -8.34 -1.07
N LEU A 174 -10.36 -7.43 -0.69
CA LEU A 174 -9.27 -7.70 0.25
C LEU A 174 -9.79 -8.04 1.65
N THR A 175 -10.85 -7.39 2.13
CA THR A 175 -11.47 -7.73 3.42
C THR A 175 -12.06 -9.14 3.40
N HIS A 176 -12.77 -9.52 2.33
CA HIS A 176 -13.26 -10.90 2.17
C HIS A 176 -12.12 -11.92 2.07
N GLU A 177 -11.04 -11.58 1.38
CA GLU A 177 -9.84 -12.42 1.33
C GLU A 177 -9.22 -12.59 2.72
N ALA A 178 -9.07 -11.49 3.48
CA ALA A 178 -8.57 -11.50 4.84
C ALA A 178 -9.39 -12.42 5.74
N GLN A 179 -10.73 -12.40 5.63
CA GLN A 179 -11.60 -13.32 6.40
C GLN A 179 -11.32 -14.80 6.10
N LYS A 180 -10.92 -15.14 4.87
CA LYS A 180 -10.62 -16.52 4.44
C LYS A 180 -9.22 -17.00 4.83
N ARG A 181 -8.31 -16.10 5.22
CA ARG A 181 -6.94 -16.48 5.63
C ARG A 181 -6.98 -17.30 6.93
N VAL A 182 -6.07 -18.27 7.08
CA VAL A 182 -5.98 -19.11 8.29
C VAL A 182 -5.11 -18.46 9.36
N ARG A 183 -3.94 -17.94 8.97
CA ARG A 183 -2.98 -17.34 9.89
C ARG A 183 -3.37 -15.91 10.25
N VAL A 184 -3.26 -15.57 11.53
CA VAL A 184 -3.57 -14.23 12.05
C VAL A 184 -2.71 -13.13 11.40
N SER A 185 -1.42 -13.41 11.15
CA SER A 185 -0.53 -12.50 10.42
C SER A 185 -1.08 -12.15 9.05
N ASP A 186 -1.45 -13.17 8.28
CA ASP A 186 -1.89 -13.03 6.89
C ASP A 186 -3.26 -12.34 6.83
N LYS A 187 -4.14 -12.61 7.82
CA LYS A 187 -5.41 -11.89 8.01
C LYS A 187 -5.16 -10.38 8.17
N ILE A 188 -4.28 -10.01 9.09
CA ILE A 188 -3.98 -8.61 9.42
C ILE A 188 -3.28 -7.92 8.24
N GLU A 189 -2.30 -8.57 7.60
CA GLU A 189 -1.62 -8.04 6.44
C GLU A 189 -2.59 -7.74 5.29
N THR A 190 -3.46 -8.71 4.96
CA THR A 190 -4.44 -8.54 3.88
C THR A 190 -5.44 -7.42 4.21
N ALA A 191 -5.89 -7.31 5.46
CA ALA A 191 -6.77 -6.23 5.90
C ALA A 191 -6.08 -4.85 5.89
N ASN A 192 -4.79 -4.77 6.24
CA ASN A 192 -4.03 -3.51 6.13
C ASN A 192 -3.92 -3.04 4.68
N ARG A 193 -3.72 -3.95 3.72
CA ARG A 193 -3.76 -3.62 2.29
C ARG A 193 -5.10 -3.02 1.86
N ALA A 194 -6.21 -3.49 2.45
CA ALA A 194 -7.53 -2.91 2.22
C ALA A 194 -7.61 -1.45 2.73
N VAL A 195 -7.04 -1.18 3.91
CA VAL A 195 -6.92 0.18 4.47
C VAL A 195 -6.06 1.08 3.56
N GLU A 196 -4.94 0.57 3.04
CA GLU A 196 -4.05 1.33 2.13
C GLU A 196 -4.75 1.76 0.83
N CYS A 197 -5.65 0.92 0.30
CA CYS A 197 -6.47 1.27 -0.87
C CYS A 197 -7.39 2.46 -0.54
N LEU A 198 -8.05 2.42 0.62
CA LEU A 198 -8.92 3.51 1.09
C LEU A 198 -8.12 4.78 1.38
N ASP A 199 -6.95 4.68 2.01
CA ASP A 199 -6.07 5.81 2.29
C ASP A 199 -5.58 6.49 1.01
N SER A 200 -5.31 5.72 -0.04
CA SER A 200 -4.89 6.26 -1.35
C SER A 200 -5.99 7.13 -1.97
N ALA A 201 -7.26 6.72 -1.86
CA ALA A 201 -8.39 7.51 -2.34
C ALA A 201 -8.69 8.72 -1.44
N LEU A 202 -8.69 8.54 -0.12
CA LEU A 202 -8.95 9.59 0.87
C LEU A 202 -7.88 10.70 0.86
N LYS A 203 -6.66 10.40 0.40
CA LYS A 203 -5.63 11.44 0.17
C LYS A 203 -6.07 12.47 -0.88
N ILE A 204 -6.86 12.07 -1.86
CA ILE A 204 -7.36 12.93 -2.94
C ILE A 204 -8.74 13.49 -2.61
N PHE A 205 -9.62 12.66 -2.01
CA PHE A 205 -10.98 13.03 -1.63
C PHE A 205 -11.22 12.75 -0.13
N PRO A 206 -10.78 13.65 0.78
CA PRO A 206 -10.83 13.41 2.22
C PRO A 206 -12.26 13.42 2.80
N GLU A 207 -13.18 14.12 2.15
CA GLU A 207 -14.57 14.32 2.61
C GLU A 207 -15.49 13.12 2.31
N GLU A 208 -14.96 12.04 1.73
CA GLU A 208 -15.76 10.87 1.34
C GLU A 208 -16.12 10.02 2.57
N HIS A 209 -17.29 10.30 3.14
CA HIS A 209 -17.77 9.69 4.38
C HIS A 209 -17.83 8.16 4.30
N GLU A 210 -18.37 7.59 3.21
CA GLU A 210 -18.50 6.14 3.03
C GLU A 210 -17.14 5.40 3.10
N LEU A 211 -16.07 6.02 2.56
CA LEU A 211 -14.73 5.44 2.61
C LEU A 211 -14.13 5.55 4.01
N ASN A 212 -14.41 6.64 4.74
CA ASN A 212 -14.00 6.79 6.13
C ASN A 212 -14.68 5.76 7.05
N GLU A 213 -15.99 5.52 6.86
CA GLU A 213 -16.72 4.48 7.58
C GLU A 213 -16.18 3.08 7.26
N SER A 214 -15.95 2.78 5.98
CA SER A 214 -15.35 1.50 5.54
C SER A 214 -13.97 1.29 6.16
N LYS A 215 -13.14 2.34 6.20
CA LYS A 215 -11.82 2.33 6.82
C LYS A 215 -11.88 2.07 8.32
N LEU A 216 -12.83 2.70 9.02
CA LEU A 216 -13.06 2.45 10.44
C LEU A 216 -13.48 0.99 10.67
N ALA A 217 -14.43 0.47 9.90
CA ALA A 217 -14.90 -0.91 10.00
C ALA A 217 -13.76 -1.94 9.76
N ILE A 218 -12.86 -1.68 8.81
CA ILE A 218 -11.70 -2.57 8.58
C ILE A 218 -10.70 -2.49 9.74
N ARG A 219 -10.50 -1.31 10.35
CA ARG A 219 -9.67 -1.16 11.55
C ARG A 219 -10.27 -1.88 12.75
N GLU A 220 -11.59 -1.80 12.95
CA GLU A 220 -12.32 -2.58 13.94
C GLU A 220 -12.16 -4.09 13.70
N PHE A 221 -12.22 -4.53 12.44
CA PHE A 221 -11.94 -5.92 12.08
C PHE A 221 -10.52 -6.34 12.46
N ILE A 222 -9.50 -5.56 12.11
CA ILE A 222 -8.10 -5.84 12.48
C ILE A 222 -7.95 -5.96 14.00
N ALA A 223 -8.58 -5.05 14.74
CA ALA A 223 -8.55 -5.02 16.18
C ALA A 223 -9.18 -6.28 16.79
N SER A 224 -10.36 -6.64 16.31
CA SER A 224 -11.06 -7.86 16.74
C SER A 224 -10.21 -9.13 16.52
N VAL A 225 -9.49 -9.21 15.40
CA VAL A 225 -8.60 -10.34 15.07
C VAL A 225 -7.42 -10.42 16.03
N ARG A 226 -6.82 -9.27 16.40
CA ARG A 226 -5.72 -9.21 17.37
C ARG A 226 -6.18 -9.63 18.76
N VAL A 227 -7.27 -9.05 19.24
CA VAL A 227 -7.85 -9.36 20.56
C VAL A 227 -8.21 -10.84 20.65
N ALA A 228 -8.90 -11.38 19.64
CA ALA A 228 -9.25 -12.79 19.59
C ALA A 228 -8.02 -13.71 19.66
N HIS A 229 -6.93 -13.36 18.97
CA HIS A 229 -5.69 -14.13 19.01
C HIS A 229 -5.07 -14.17 20.42
N TRP A 230 -5.00 -13.03 21.11
CA TRP A 230 -4.45 -12.98 22.47
C TRP A 230 -5.33 -13.71 23.48
N VAL A 231 -6.65 -13.58 23.36
CA VAL A 231 -7.62 -14.33 24.17
C VAL A 231 -7.45 -15.84 23.96
N GLU A 232 -7.36 -16.31 22.73
CA GLU A 232 -7.15 -17.73 22.42
C GLU A 232 -5.84 -18.27 23.05
N LEU A 233 -4.75 -17.49 22.99
CA LEU A 233 -3.48 -17.84 23.63
C LEU A 233 -3.60 -17.87 25.16
N ALA A 234 -4.35 -16.95 25.74
CA ALA A 234 -4.61 -16.90 27.18
C ALA A 234 -5.42 -18.13 27.63
N GLU A 235 -6.50 -18.45 26.92
CA GLU A 235 -7.37 -19.61 27.19
C GLU A 235 -6.58 -20.92 27.08
N ARG A 236 -5.75 -21.08 26.05
CA ARG A 236 -4.86 -22.25 25.93
C ARG A 236 -3.86 -22.37 27.08
N ALA A 237 -3.31 -21.25 27.55
CA ALA A 237 -2.39 -21.25 28.70
C ALA A 237 -3.13 -21.59 30.00
N ALA A 238 -4.33 -21.05 30.19
CA ALA A 238 -5.19 -21.33 31.34
C ALA A 238 -5.60 -22.81 31.38
N PHE A 239 -5.98 -23.38 30.23
CA PHE A 239 -6.32 -24.79 30.09
C PHE A 239 -5.17 -25.71 30.52
N LYS A 240 -3.93 -25.36 30.19
CA LYS A 240 -2.72 -26.08 30.62
C LYS A 240 -2.33 -25.83 32.09
N GLY A 241 -3.10 -25.02 32.83
CA GLY A 241 -2.82 -24.67 34.22
C GLY A 241 -1.72 -23.60 34.41
N HIS A 242 -1.29 -22.94 33.34
CA HIS A 242 -0.29 -21.86 33.39
C HIS A 242 -0.96 -20.50 33.64
N TYR A 243 -1.56 -20.32 34.80
CA TYR A 243 -2.41 -19.15 35.09
C TYR A 243 -1.69 -17.80 35.04
N ARG A 244 -0.42 -17.70 35.46
CA ARG A 244 0.36 -16.44 35.33
C ARG A 244 0.45 -16.00 33.87
N ARG A 245 0.88 -16.92 33.01
CA ARG A 245 1.01 -16.68 31.57
C ARG A 245 -0.33 -16.36 30.93
N ALA A 246 -1.41 -17.02 31.34
CA ALA A 246 -2.76 -16.70 30.85
C ALA A 246 -3.17 -15.27 31.21
N ILE A 247 -2.95 -14.84 32.46
CA ILE A 247 -3.22 -13.47 32.91
C ILE A 247 -2.42 -12.46 32.08
N ASP A 248 -1.14 -12.71 31.83
CA ASP A 248 -0.31 -11.81 31.02
C ASP A 248 -0.85 -11.67 29.60
N ARG A 249 -1.29 -12.77 28.97
CA ARG A 249 -1.89 -12.76 27.63
C ARG A 249 -3.25 -12.06 27.58
N TYR A 250 -4.04 -12.15 28.64
CA TYR A 250 -5.27 -11.36 28.75
C TYR A 250 -5.00 -9.86 28.90
N LYS A 251 -3.92 -9.47 29.60
CA LYS A 251 -3.50 -8.07 29.64
C LYS A 251 -3.04 -7.57 28.27
N ASP A 252 -2.34 -8.41 27.50
CA ASP A 252 -2.01 -8.08 26.11
C ASP A 252 -3.29 -7.85 25.28
N ALA A 253 -4.33 -8.66 25.48
CA ALA A 253 -5.62 -8.45 24.82
C ALA A 253 -6.29 -7.12 25.22
N LEU A 254 -6.29 -6.78 26.52
CA LEU A 254 -6.80 -5.48 27.00
C LEU A 254 -6.04 -4.30 26.40
N PHE A 255 -4.71 -4.40 26.28
CA PHE A 255 -3.90 -3.36 25.66
C PHE A 255 -4.33 -3.04 24.22
N TYR A 256 -4.69 -4.06 23.43
CA TYR A 256 -5.20 -3.84 22.07
C TYR A 256 -6.63 -3.28 22.07
N LEU A 257 -7.50 -3.70 23.00
CA LEU A 257 -8.84 -3.14 23.16
C LEU A 257 -8.82 -1.63 23.47
N GLU A 258 -7.90 -1.17 24.33
CA GLU A 258 -7.79 0.23 24.73
C GLU A 258 -7.23 1.13 23.61
N ARG A 259 -6.29 0.63 22.82
CA ARG A 259 -5.53 1.43 21.83
C ARG A 259 -6.23 1.54 20.48
N GLU A 260 -7.07 0.58 20.12
CA GLU A 260 -7.66 0.51 18.80
C GLU A 260 -9.02 1.22 18.73
N SER A 261 -9.37 1.72 17.54
CA SER A 261 -10.63 2.44 17.30
C SER A 261 -11.79 1.46 17.21
N LEU A 262 -12.11 0.81 18.32
CA LEU A 262 -13.28 -0.04 18.48
C LEU A 262 -14.47 0.80 18.93
N LYS A 263 -15.67 0.33 18.61
CA LYS A 263 -16.89 0.90 19.18
C LYS A 263 -16.87 0.72 20.69
N GLU A 264 -17.31 1.77 21.38
CA GLU A 264 -17.26 1.88 22.84
C GLU A 264 -17.97 0.72 23.55
N ASP A 265 -19.11 0.30 23.03
CA ASP A 265 -19.92 -0.81 23.53
C ASP A 265 -19.16 -2.15 23.45
N VAL A 266 -18.50 -2.41 22.31
CA VAL A 266 -17.69 -3.61 22.09
C VAL A 266 -16.47 -3.60 23.01
N ARG A 267 -15.84 -2.43 23.18
CA ARG A 267 -14.68 -2.26 24.06
C ARG A 267 -15.04 -2.55 25.50
N ILE A 268 -16.06 -1.88 26.06
CA ILE A 268 -16.50 -2.05 27.45
C ILE A 268 -16.88 -3.51 27.71
N ALA A 269 -17.69 -4.13 26.84
CA ALA A 269 -18.09 -5.52 27.01
C ALA A 269 -16.89 -6.49 26.96
N GLY A 270 -15.91 -6.20 26.10
CA GLY A 270 -14.65 -6.95 26.01
C GLY A 270 -13.80 -6.83 27.27
N GLU A 271 -13.62 -5.61 27.77
CA GLU A 271 -12.86 -5.30 28.98
C GLU A 271 -13.46 -5.97 30.21
N GLU A 272 -14.78 -5.86 30.40
CA GLU A 272 -15.46 -6.53 31.51
C GLU A 272 -15.31 -8.05 31.46
N ARG A 273 -15.49 -8.64 30.29
CA ARG A 273 -15.34 -10.10 30.11
C ARG A 273 -13.92 -10.54 30.44
N ILE A 274 -12.91 -9.88 29.88
CA ILE A 274 -11.50 -10.22 30.12
C ILE A 274 -11.12 -9.96 31.58
N GLY A 275 -11.60 -8.88 32.18
CA GLY A 275 -11.40 -8.55 33.59
C GLY A 275 -11.93 -9.64 34.52
N ARG A 276 -13.14 -10.15 34.27
CA ARG A 276 -13.73 -11.27 35.03
C ARG A 276 -12.87 -12.54 34.94
N GLU A 277 -12.36 -12.88 33.75
CA GLU A 277 -11.49 -14.04 33.56
C GLU A 277 -10.15 -13.89 34.30
N ILE A 278 -9.54 -12.69 34.26
CA ILE A 278 -8.31 -12.41 35.01
C ILE A 278 -8.53 -12.62 36.51
N GLU A 279 -9.63 -12.12 37.08
CA GLU A 279 -9.94 -12.31 38.51
C GLU A 279 -10.16 -13.79 38.86
N ALA A 280 -10.90 -14.53 38.04
CA ALA A 280 -11.08 -15.97 38.23
C ALA A 280 -9.74 -16.73 38.23
N LEU A 281 -8.83 -16.39 37.32
CA LEU A 281 -7.49 -16.99 37.26
C LEU A 281 -6.61 -16.61 38.46
N ARG A 282 -6.73 -15.37 38.96
CA ARG A 282 -6.03 -14.91 40.18
C ARG A 282 -6.47 -15.73 41.40
N LEU A 283 -7.76 -16.00 41.54
CA LEU A 283 -8.29 -16.84 42.63
C LEU A 283 -7.75 -18.28 42.56
N ARG A 284 -7.74 -18.89 41.37
CA ARG A 284 -7.18 -20.23 41.15
C ARG A 284 -5.67 -20.30 41.44
N LEU A 285 -4.95 -19.24 41.12
CA LEU A 285 -3.52 -19.14 41.39
C LEU A 285 -3.23 -19.02 42.89
N LYS A 286 -4.05 -18.24 43.62
CA LYS A 286 -3.96 -18.14 45.09
C LYS A 286 -4.29 -19.48 45.77
N SER A 287 -5.33 -20.19 45.33
CA SER A 287 -5.71 -21.48 45.93
C SER A 287 -4.64 -22.55 45.76
N ARG A 288 -3.95 -22.57 44.60
CA ARG A 288 -2.82 -23.49 44.36
C ARG A 288 -1.59 -23.19 45.21
N HIS A 289 -1.43 -21.95 45.67
CA HIS A 289 -0.27 -21.54 46.46
C HIS A 289 -0.47 -21.69 47.97
N LYS A 290 -1.69 -22.00 48.42
CA LYS A 290 -1.94 -22.30 49.83
C LYS A 290 -1.23 -23.62 50.16
N PRO A 291 -0.21 -23.63 51.05
CA PRO A 291 0.49 -24.87 51.40
C PRO A 291 -0.52 -25.86 51.95
N ARG A 292 -0.42 -27.12 51.52
CA ARG A 292 -1.06 -28.25 52.20
C ARG A 292 -0.41 -28.30 53.58
N ASN A 293 -1.03 -27.67 54.56
CA ASN A 293 -0.68 -27.89 55.95
C ASN A 293 -1.17 -29.31 56.27
N GLU A 294 -0.24 -30.25 56.20
CA GLU A 294 -0.30 -31.53 56.92
C GLU A 294 0.05 -31.30 58.38
#